data_AF-A0A7W0UK91-F1
#
_entry.id   AF-A0A7W0UK91-F1
#
_cell.length_a   1.000
_cell.length_b   1.000
_cell.length_c   1.000
_cell.angle_alpha   90.00
_cell.angle_beta   90.00
_cell.angle_gamma   90.00
#
_symmetry.space_group_name_H-M   'P 1'
#
loop_
_entity.id
_entity.type
_entity.pdbx_description
1 polymer ?
#
loop_
_entity_poly.entity_id
_entity_poly.type
_entity_poly.pdbx_seq_one_letter_code
_entity_poly.pdbx_strand_id
1 'polypeptide(L)'
;VDVVLDLVGGDYLEVDVAVCRPRGRIVIVGLLAGAHSDLDMGTVMRKRLTITGTVLRGRPEHEKAAAMAAFSRGVVPLLEAGRLKPIIHEVVPLEAAERGYDLVKSDATFGKVVLDPGG
;
A
#
# COMPACT_ATOMS: atom_id res chain seq x y z
N VAL A 1 -8.57 8.61 -12.97
CA VAL A 1 -8.72 8.60 -11.49
C VAL A 1 -8.06 9.81 -10.86
N ASP A 2 -8.45 10.19 -9.63
CA ASP A 2 -7.95 11.38 -8.94
C ASP A 2 -6.65 11.13 -8.18
N VAL A 3 -6.54 9.91 -7.65
CA VAL A 3 -5.42 9.43 -6.86
C VAL A 3 -5.12 8.00 -7.31
N VAL A 4 -3.85 7.69 -7.50
CA VAL A 4 -3.34 6.34 -7.66
C VAL A 4 -2.48 5.99 -6.44
N LEU A 5 -2.67 4.79 -5.91
CA LEU A 5 -1.79 4.20 -4.90
C LEU A 5 -1.03 3.06 -5.57
N ASP A 6 0.26 3.27 -5.81
CA ASP A 6 1.10 2.35 -6.56
C ASP A 6 1.89 1.45 -5.61
N LEU A 7 1.67 0.14 -5.72
CA LEU A 7 2.39 -0.89 -4.98
C LEU A 7 3.37 -1.66 -5.89
N VAL A 8 3.34 -1.40 -7.19
CA VAL A 8 4.03 -2.14 -8.24
C VAL A 8 5.34 -1.46 -8.60
N GLY A 9 5.32 -0.14 -8.87
CA GLY A 9 6.49 0.58 -9.37
C GLY A 9 6.92 0.08 -10.75
N GLY A 10 8.21 0.24 -11.07
CA GLY A 10 8.74 -0.09 -12.40
C GLY A 10 8.00 0.65 -13.53
N ASP A 11 7.99 0.05 -14.72
CA ASP A 11 7.29 0.60 -15.89
C ASP A 11 5.77 0.69 -15.73
N TYR A 12 5.21 0.12 -14.65
CA TYR A 12 3.79 0.30 -14.32
C TYR A 12 3.44 1.76 -14.00
N LEU A 13 4.43 2.57 -13.63
CA LEU A 13 4.26 4.00 -13.37
C LEU A 13 3.74 4.77 -14.61
N GLU A 14 4.04 4.30 -15.82
CA GLU A 14 3.50 4.89 -17.05
C GLU A 14 1.97 4.73 -17.13
N VAL A 15 1.47 3.55 -16.75
CA VAL A 15 0.03 3.26 -16.66
C VAL A 15 -0.61 4.19 -15.65
N ASP A 16 0.00 4.37 -14.48
CA ASP A 16 -0.49 5.27 -13.43
C ASP A 16 -0.61 6.71 -13.94
N VAL A 17 0.42 7.20 -14.64
CA VAL A 17 0.41 8.53 -15.28
C VAL A 17 -0.67 8.63 -16.35
N ALA A 18 -0.90 7.57 -17.14
CA ALA A 18 -1.90 7.54 -18.19
C ALA A 18 -3.34 7.59 -17.63
N VAL A 19 -3.64 6.84 -16.56
CA VAL A 19 -4.98 6.79 -15.95
C VAL A 19 -5.28 7.95 -15.01
N CYS A 20 -4.24 8.62 -14.49
CA CYS A 20 -4.41 9.75 -13.59
C CYS A 20 -4.97 10.98 -14.34
N ARG A 21 -5.97 11.64 -13.75
CA ARG A 21 -6.58 12.85 -14.33
C ARG A 21 -5.62 14.03 -14.24
N PRO A 22 -5.81 15.11 -15.02
CA PRO A 22 -5.08 16.35 -14.81
C PRO A 22 -5.19 16.84 -13.35
N ARG A 23 -4.06 17.24 -12.74
CA ARG A 23 -3.90 17.62 -11.33
C ARG A 23 -4.15 16.48 -10.34
N GLY A 24 -4.11 15.24 -10.81
CA GLY A 24 -4.19 14.06 -9.97
C GLY A 24 -2.87 13.75 -9.24
N ARG A 25 -2.94 12.78 -8.32
CA ARG A 25 -1.82 12.39 -7.45
C ARG A 25 -1.48 10.92 -7.63
N ILE A 26 -0.20 10.60 -7.63
CA ILE A 26 0.32 9.23 -7.63
C ILE A 26 1.17 9.08 -6.38
N VAL A 27 0.84 8.10 -5.54
CA VAL A 27 1.58 7.80 -4.31
C VAL A 27 2.22 6.43 -4.45
N ILE A 28 3.54 6.40 -4.59
CA ILE A 28 4.33 5.17 -4.74
C ILE A 28 4.68 4.65 -3.34
N VAL A 29 4.27 3.42 -3.05
CA VAL A 29 4.41 2.75 -1.75
C VAL A 29 5.12 1.40 -1.87
N GLY A 30 5.18 0.82 -3.07
CA GLY A 30 5.87 -0.44 -3.34
C GLY A 30 6.59 -0.43 -4.69
N LEU A 31 7.55 -1.34 -4.85
CA LEU A 31 8.44 -1.46 -6.01
C LEU A 31 8.56 -2.94 -6.45
N LEU A 32 7.44 -3.68 -6.42
CA LEU A 32 7.42 -5.12 -6.75
C LEU A 32 7.95 -5.42 -8.16
N ALA A 33 7.72 -4.53 -9.12
CA ALA A 33 8.21 -4.63 -10.50
C ALA A 33 9.56 -3.92 -10.74
N GLY A 34 10.20 -3.39 -9.69
CA GLY A 34 11.50 -2.74 -9.77
C GLY A 34 11.50 -1.26 -9.39
N ALA A 35 12.70 -0.72 -9.15
CA ALA A 35 12.91 0.66 -8.67
C ALA A 35 13.12 1.69 -9.79
N HIS A 36 13.16 1.25 -11.04
CA HIS A 36 13.47 2.07 -12.21
C HIS A 36 12.35 1.96 -13.24
N SER A 37 12.07 3.07 -13.92
CA SER A 37 11.04 3.18 -14.95
C SER A 37 11.48 4.20 -15.98
N ASP A 38 11.16 3.94 -17.25
CA ASP A 38 11.13 5.01 -18.26
C ASP A 38 9.78 5.74 -18.18
N LEU A 39 9.80 7.06 -18.01
CA LEU A 39 8.61 7.85 -17.73
C LEU A 39 8.54 9.09 -18.62
N ASP A 40 7.41 9.23 -19.34
CA ASP A 40 7.11 10.43 -20.13
C ASP A 40 6.80 11.65 -19.23
N MET A 41 7.86 12.43 -18.95
CA MET A 41 7.78 13.69 -18.22
C MET A 41 6.86 14.73 -18.89
N GLY A 42 6.68 14.65 -20.21
CA GLY A 42 5.80 15.53 -20.96
C GLY A 42 4.33 15.31 -20.59
N THR A 43 3.91 14.06 -20.40
CA THR A 43 2.56 13.75 -19.91
C THR A 43 2.38 14.21 -18.46
N VAL A 44 3.38 14.01 -17.60
CA VAL A 44 3.35 14.50 -16.20
C VAL A 44 3.15 16.02 -16.17
N MET A 45 3.89 16.78 -16.99
CA MET A 45 3.79 18.23 -17.07
C MET A 45 2.44 18.71 -17.62
N ARG A 46 2.00 18.16 -18.77
CA ARG A 46 0.71 18.53 -19.39
C ARG A 46 -0.47 18.28 -18.44
N LYS A 47 -0.44 17.16 -17.73
CA LYS A 47 -1.46 16.82 -16.73
C LYS A 47 -1.23 17.54 -15.40
N ARG A 48 -0.07 18.12 -15.12
CA ARG A 48 0.29 18.74 -13.82
C ARG A 48 0.11 17.76 -12.66
N LEU A 49 0.62 16.55 -12.81
CA LEU A 49 0.50 15.52 -11.78
C LEU A 49 1.43 15.81 -10.59
N THR A 50 1.04 15.30 -9.43
CA THR A 50 1.94 15.19 -8.27
C THR A 50 2.31 13.74 -8.07
N ILE A 51 3.61 13.43 -8.09
CA ILE A 51 4.13 12.09 -7.79
C ILE A 51 4.85 12.16 -6.45
N THR A 52 4.54 11.25 -5.54
CA THR A 52 5.14 11.22 -4.19
C THR A 52 5.50 9.79 -3.83
N GLY A 53 6.74 9.56 -3.43
CA GLY A 53 7.16 8.28 -2.84
C GLY A 53 7.02 8.28 -1.33
N THR A 54 6.74 7.12 -0.74
CA THR A 54 6.80 6.99 0.70
C THR A 54 7.09 5.57 1.18
N VAL A 55 7.75 5.48 2.33
CA VAL A 55 7.96 4.23 3.08
C VAL A 55 7.52 4.46 4.51
N LEU A 56 7.09 3.41 5.22
CA LEU A 56 6.76 3.51 6.64
C LEU A 56 7.95 3.19 7.55
N ARG A 57 8.75 2.17 7.21
CA ARG A 57 9.83 1.64 8.06
C ARG A 57 10.87 2.71 8.42
N GLY A 58 11.32 3.47 7.43
CA GLY A 58 12.37 4.49 7.58
C GLY A 58 11.92 5.85 8.13
N ARG A 59 10.63 6.05 8.40
CA ARG A 59 10.16 7.35 8.92
C ARG A 59 10.64 7.61 10.35
N PRO A 60 10.94 8.87 10.71
CA PRO A 60 11.14 9.29 12.09
C PRO A 60 9.94 8.95 12.98
N GLU A 61 10.17 8.80 14.28
CA GLU A 61 9.14 8.44 15.25
C GLU A 61 7.96 9.43 15.27
N HIS A 62 8.25 10.74 15.20
CA HIS A 62 7.21 11.77 15.21
C HIS A 62 6.27 11.68 13.99
N GLU A 63 6.79 11.29 12.82
CA GLU A 63 5.95 11.07 11.63
C GLU A 63 5.10 9.80 11.76
N LYS A 64 5.65 8.74 12.35
CA LYS A 64 4.89 7.51 12.64
C LYS A 64 3.77 7.79 13.63
N ALA A 65 4.06 8.56 14.69
CA ALA A 65 3.06 8.99 15.67
C ALA A 65 1.95 9.84 15.03
N ALA A 66 2.31 10.78 14.14
CA ALA A 66 1.35 11.58 13.41
C ALA A 66 0.45 10.73 12.49
N ALA A 67 1.04 9.76 11.77
CA ALA A 67 0.30 8.82 10.93
C ALA A 67 -0.66 7.95 11.77
N MET A 68 -0.21 7.46 12.93
CA MET A 68 -1.06 6.69 13.84
C MET A 68 -2.21 7.52 14.39
N ALA A 69 -1.95 8.75 14.81
CA ALA A 69 -3.00 9.65 15.29
C ALA A 69 -4.05 9.93 14.19
N ALA A 70 -3.62 10.09 12.93
CA ALA A 70 -4.53 10.25 11.80
C ALA A 70 -5.37 8.98 11.53
N PHE A 71 -4.73 7.80 11.56
CA PHE A 71 -5.42 6.51 11.41
C PHE A 71 -6.44 6.29 12.53
N SER A 72 -6.08 6.55 13.78
CA SER A 72 -6.99 6.41 14.93
C SER A 72 -8.21 7.32 14.83
N ARG A 73 -8.04 8.56 14.36
CA ARG A 73 -9.18 9.47 14.17
C ARG A 73 -10.08 9.08 13.00
N GLY A 74 -9.49 8.62 11.89
CA GLY A 74 -10.22 8.42 10.63
C GLY A 74 -10.73 7.00 10.38
N VAL A 75 -10.00 5.99 10.85
CA VAL A 75 -10.21 4.59 10.44
C VAL A 75 -10.71 3.73 11.59
N VAL A 76 -10.19 3.90 12.80
CA VAL A 76 -10.59 3.06 13.96
C VAL A 76 -12.09 3.09 14.22
N PRO A 77 -12.80 4.24 14.20
CA PRO A 77 -14.26 4.24 14.38
C PRO A 77 -15.02 3.44 13.31
N LEU A 78 -14.47 3.33 12.09
CA LEU A 78 -15.07 2.51 11.02
C LEU A 78 -14.88 1.02 11.28
N LEU A 79 -13.76 0.62 11.89
CA LEU A 79 -13.49 -0.76 12.31
C LEU A 79 -14.41 -1.14 13.48
N GLU A 80 -14.50 -0.28 14.51
CA GLU A 80 -15.37 -0.47 15.67
C GLU A 80 -16.85 -0.59 15.28
N ALA A 81 -17.30 0.25 14.35
CA ALA A 81 -18.66 0.19 13.81
C ALA A 81 -18.89 -0.96 12.82
N GLY A 82 -17.87 -1.78 12.52
CA GLY A 82 -17.94 -2.88 11.56
C GLY A 82 -18.17 -2.45 10.10
N ARG A 83 -18.06 -1.15 9.80
CA ARG A 83 -18.20 -0.56 8.46
C ARG A 83 -16.96 -0.80 7.60
N LEU A 84 -15.82 -1.02 8.22
CA LEU A 84 -14.59 -1.47 7.62
C LEU A 84 -14.18 -2.79 8.28
N LYS A 85 -13.81 -3.79 7.48
CA LYS A 85 -13.33 -5.08 7.99
C LYS A 85 -12.06 -5.48 7.22
N PRO A 86 -10.99 -5.90 7.91
CA PRO A 86 -9.86 -6.53 7.25
C PRO A 86 -10.33 -7.81 6.55
N ILE A 87 -9.80 -8.04 5.35
CA ILE A 87 -9.96 -9.32 4.67
C ILE A 87 -8.85 -10.23 5.16
N ILE A 88 -9.21 -11.26 5.93
CA ILE A 88 -8.28 -12.26 6.44
C ILE A 88 -8.44 -13.50 5.57
N HIS A 89 -7.34 -13.91 4.95
CA HIS A 89 -7.27 -15.15 4.18
C HIS A 89 -7.22 -16.35 5.12
N GLU A 90 -6.28 -16.30 6.08
CA GLU A 90 -6.04 -17.38 7.03
C GLU A 90 -5.42 -16.83 8.32
N VAL A 91 -5.80 -17.43 9.44
CA VAL A 91 -5.14 -17.26 10.73
C VAL A 91 -4.32 -18.53 10.99
N VAL A 92 -3.01 -18.38 11.15
CA VAL A 92 -2.05 -19.47 11.30
C VAL A 92 -1.46 -19.39 12.70
N PRO A 93 -1.37 -20.50 13.46
CA PRO A 93 -0.67 -20.50 14.74
C PRO A 93 0.78 -20.01 14.57
N LEU A 94 1.28 -19.23 15.51
CA LEU A 94 2.64 -18.68 15.45
C LEU A 94 3.70 -19.77 15.37
N GLU A 95 3.46 -20.93 15.99
CA GLU A 95 4.32 -22.11 15.92
C GLU A 95 4.44 -22.65 14.48
N ALA A 96 3.46 -22.35 13.63
CA ALA A 96 3.42 -22.71 12.22
C ALA A 96 3.70 -21.50 11.30
N ALA A 97 4.47 -20.51 11.77
CA ALA A 97 4.79 -19.31 10.99
C ALA A 97 5.35 -19.60 9.58
N GLU A 98 6.14 -20.68 9.43
CA GLU A 98 6.66 -21.12 8.13
C GLU A 98 5.55 -21.34 7.10
N ARG A 99 4.46 -22.02 7.49
CA ARG A 99 3.27 -22.18 6.65
C ARG A 99 2.68 -20.84 6.24
N GLY A 100 2.63 -19.87 7.17
CA GLY A 100 2.16 -18.53 6.88
C GLY A 100 3.01 -17.82 5.82
N TYR A 101 4.34 -17.97 5.89
CA TYR A 101 5.23 -17.44 4.86
C TYR A 101 5.07 -18.15 3.51
N ASP A 102 4.92 -19.48 3.50
CA ASP A 102 4.75 -20.24 2.27
C ASP A 102 3.43 -19.89 1.55
N LEU A 103 2.36 -19.64 2.30
CA LEU A 103 1.11 -19.10 1.75
C LEU A 103 1.34 -17.77 1.05
N VAL A 104 1.99 -16.80 1.70
CA VAL A 104 2.26 -15.48 1.12
C VAL A 104 3.16 -15.58 -0.12
N LYS A 105 4.18 -16.45 -0.10
CA LYS A 105 5.09 -16.67 -1.24
C LYS A 105 4.39 -17.31 -2.44
N SER A 106 3.35 -18.12 -2.21
CA SER A 106 2.63 -18.81 -3.28
C SER A 106 1.79 -17.88 -4.16
N ASP A 107 1.58 -16.63 -3.73
CA ASP A 107 0.71 -15.63 -4.37
C ASP A 107 -0.77 -16.06 -4.48
N ALA A 108 -1.18 -17.12 -3.76
CA ALA A 108 -2.56 -17.61 -3.71
C ALA A 108 -3.43 -16.90 -2.66
N THR A 109 -2.83 -16.00 -1.86
CA THR A 109 -3.52 -15.33 -0.75
C THR A 109 -4.32 -14.13 -1.22
N PHE A 110 -5.55 -13.98 -0.74
CA PHE A 110 -6.34 -12.76 -0.88
C PHE A 110 -6.60 -12.12 0.48
N GLY A 111 -6.03 -10.93 0.72
CA GLY A 111 -6.11 -10.25 2.00
C GLY A 111 -4.86 -10.47 2.86
N LYS A 112 -5.04 -10.77 4.15
CA LYS A 112 -3.96 -10.94 5.13
C LYS A 112 -3.87 -12.37 5.65
N VAL A 113 -2.65 -12.87 5.76
CA VAL A 113 -2.32 -14.01 6.64
C VAL A 113 -1.95 -13.45 8.01
N VAL A 114 -2.61 -13.93 9.06
CA VAL A 114 -2.40 -13.47 10.44
C VAL A 114 -1.72 -14.59 11.21
N LEU A 115 -0.66 -14.26 11.96
CA LEU A 115 -0.05 -15.19 12.90
C LEU A 115 -0.69 -15.01 14.28
N ASP A 116 -1.23 -16.08 14.85
CA ASP A 116 -1.84 -16.11 16.17
C ASP A 116 -0.81 -16.63 17.20
N PRO A 117 -0.32 -15.78 18.12
CA PRO A 117 0.65 -16.18 19.14
C PRO A 117 0.11 -17.14 20.21
N GLY A 118 -1.19 -17.46 20.20
CA GLY A 118 -1.83 -18.24 21.24
C GLY A 118 -2.07 -17.39 22.50
N GLY A 119 -3.34 -17.04 22.73
CA GLY A 119 -3.79 -16.24 23.88
C GLY A 119 -5.29 -16.33 24.06
#